data_AF-A0ABD2TA80-F1
#
_entry.id   AF-A0ABD2TA80-F1
#
_cell.length_a   1.000
_cell.length_b   1.000
_cell.length_c   1.000
_cell.angle_alpha   90.00
_cell.angle_beta   90.00
_cell.angle_gamma   90.00
#
_symmetry.space_group_name_H-M   'P 1'
#
loop_
_entity.id
_entity.type
_entity.pdbx_description
1 polymer ?
#
loop_
_entity_poly.entity_id
_entity_poly.type
_entity_poly.pdbx_seq_one_letter_code
_entity_poly.pdbx_strand_id
1 'polypeptide(L)'
;MAFSANPLSLSVPEPVFETWLRDTGYLEILDQRTTDLHRHSSTTAAAATTASSDTAVTNSAAAAVSISNGVFVLIFSRIGTLLSLLTLNPFAKLTSDDFSSDTPSWTLQFIGSFDSYSFPSSPSQARLRVHENVKRYARNYASLFVLFFACSLYQKLFALVGLISCLALWDVLKLCGDRWGLEQRPVIKQSLIRIAQCATAVILFCTNVQMALFSALAVSYVVMILHASFRKLTPSKQSTSKDGNRRVLRS
;
A
#
# COMPACT_ATOMS: atom_id res chain seq x y z
N MET A 1 39.30 2.21 -25.11
CA MET A 1 38.54 1.36 -26.05
C MET A 1 37.08 1.69 -25.86
N ALA A 2 36.45 2.37 -26.82
CA ALA A 2 35.03 2.75 -26.75
C ALA A 2 34.19 1.57 -27.25
N PHE A 3 33.32 1.05 -26.39
CA PHE A 3 32.35 0.02 -26.78
C PHE A 3 31.27 0.67 -27.65
N SER A 4 30.99 0.08 -28.82
CA SER A 4 29.86 0.51 -29.66
C SER A 4 28.55 0.24 -28.91
N ALA A 5 27.68 1.25 -28.81
CA ALA A 5 26.39 1.11 -28.15
C ALA A 5 25.53 0.04 -28.85
N ASN A 6 24.99 -0.89 -28.06
CA ASN A 6 24.09 -1.94 -28.55
C ASN A 6 22.76 -1.29 -28.97
N PRO A 7 22.32 -1.41 -30.24
CA PRO A 7 21.09 -0.79 -30.71
C PRO A 7 19.80 -1.35 -30.06
N LEU A 8 19.90 -2.41 -29.26
CA LEU A 8 18.79 -3.00 -28.51
C LEU A 8 18.83 -2.68 -27.00
N SER A 9 19.78 -1.87 -26.53
CA SER A 9 19.82 -1.48 -25.12
C SER A 9 18.84 -0.34 -24.85
N LEU A 10 17.86 -0.56 -23.97
CA LEU A 10 16.93 0.45 -23.43
C LEU A 10 17.61 1.48 -22.50
N SER A 11 18.92 1.39 -22.30
CA SER A 11 19.70 2.38 -21.56
C SER A 11 20.14 3.50 -22.51
N VAL A 12 19.69 4.72 -22.23
CA VAL A 12 20.20 5.91 -22.90
C VAL A 12 21.69 6.06 -22.55
N PRO A 13 22.60 6.21 -23.53
CA PRO A 13 24.01 6.48 -23.24
C PRO A 13 24.17 7.79 -22.46
N GLU A 14 25.01 7.78 -21.43
CA GLU A 14 25.33 8.94 -20.57
C GLU A 14 25.53 10.27 -21.33
N PRO A 15 26.29 10.33 -22.45
CA PRO A 15 26.46 11.59 -23.17
C PRO A 15 25.16 12.12 -23.79
N VAL A 16 24.24 11.24 -24.21
CA VAL A 16 22.94 11.62 -24.76
C VAL A 16 22.01 12.10 -23.65
N PHE A 17 22.07 11.47 -22.48
CA PHE A 17 21.31 11.87 -21.30
C PHE A 17 21.74 13.25 -20.79
N GLU A 18 23.05 13.51 -20.70
CA GLU A 18 23.56 14.83 -20.29
C GLU A 18 23.21 15.93 -21.31
N THR A 19 23.29 15.61 -22.60
CA THR A 19 22.90 16.56 -23.65
C THR A 19 21.42 16.89 -23.56
N TRP A 20 20.56 15.88 -23.36
CA TRP A 20 19.13 16.07 -23.14
C TRP A 20 18.85 16.90 -21.88
N LEU A 21 19.54 16.64 -20.76
CA LEU A 21 19.38 17.43 -19.54
C LEU A 21 19.73 18.91 -19.72
N ARG A 22 20.75 19.19 -20.54
CA ARG A 22 21.18 20.55 -20.88
C ARG A 22 20.16 21.22 -21.82
N ASP A 23 19.69 20.51 -22.83
CA ASP A 23 18.76 21.01 -23.85
C ASP A 23 17.34 21.25 -23.29
N THR A 24 16.94 20.47 -22.29
CA THR A 24 15.64 20.63 -21.60
C THR A 24 15.68 21.71 -20.49
N GLY A 25 16.82 22.37 -20.27
CA GLY A 25 17.00 23.39 -19.22
C GLY A 25 16.95 22.85 -17.77
N TYR A 26 16.92 21.53 -17.58
CA TYR A 26 16.80 20.92 -16.25
C TYR A 26 18.04 21.14 -15.38
N LEU A 27 19.22 21.22 -16.00
CA LEU A 27 20.47 21.55 -15.31
C LEU A 27 20.43 22.96 -14.73
N GLU A 28 19.85 23.92 -15.45
CA GLU A 28 19.73 25.32 -15.00
C GLU A 28 18.76 25.46 -13.83
N ILE A 29 17.68 24.66 -13.80
CA ILE A 29 16.74 24.61 -12.68
C ILE A 29 17.42 24.03 -11.43
N LEU A 30 18.25 22.99 -11.58
CA LEU A 30 19.03 22.41 -10.48
C LEU A 30 20.10 23.39 -9.97
N ASP A 31 20.74 24.13 -10.87
CA ASP A 31 21.73 25.14 -10.51
C ASP A 31 21.08 26.36 -9.83
N GLN A 32 19.94 26.84 -10.32
CA GLN A 32 19.13 27.87 -9.66
C GLN A 32 18.69 27.44 -8.27
N ARG A 33 18.22 26.21 -8.10
CA ARG A 33 17.82 25.70 -6.79
C ARG A 33 19.01 25.58 -5.83
N THR A 34 20.19 25.22 -6.34
CA THR A 34 21.42 25.09 -5.54
C THR A 34 21.97 26.47 -5.17
N THR A 35 21.93 27.43 -6.09
CA THR A 35 22.35 28.82 -5.86
C THR A 35 21.39 29.56 -4.94
N ASP A 36 20.07 29.33 -5.04
CA ASP A 36 19.09 29.85 -4.09
C ASP A 36 19.30 29.28 -2.68
N LEU A 37 19.64 27.99 -2.58
CA LEU A 37 19.94 27.33 -1.30
C LEU A 37 21.25 27.86 -0.68
N HIS A 38 22.24 28.18 -1.51
CA HIS A 38 23.48 28.82 -1.08
C HIS A 38 23.28 30.31 -0.73
N ARG A 39 22.41 31.03 -1.44
CA ARG A 39 22.01 32.41 -1.16
C ARG A 39 21.23 32.53 0.14
N HIS A 40 20.36 31.58 0.45
CA HIS A 40 19.71 31.49 1.76
C HIS A 40 20.71 31.20 2.90
N SER A 41 21.71 30.35 2.63
CA SER A 41 22.80 30.08 3.58
C SER A 41 23.71 31.31 3.80
N SER A 42 24.02 32.06 2.75
CA SER A 42 24.87 33.26 2.84
C SER A 42 24.15 34.49 3.38
N THR A 43 22.83 34.61 3.19
CA THR A 43 22.02 35.66 3.83
C THR A 43 21.96 35.47 5.35
N THR A 44 22.12 34.23 5.83
CA THR A 44 22.23 33.92 7.26
C THR A 44 23.64 34.22 7.81
N ALA A 45 24.68 34.07 6.98
CA ALA A 45 26.06 34.40 7.35
C ALA A 45 26.35 35.92 7.35
N ALA A 46 25.79 36.68 6.41
CA ALA A 46 26.00 38.13 6.33
C ALA A 46 25.29 38.93 7.46
N ALA A 47 24.21 38.38 8.03
CA ALA A 47 23.56 38.96 9.20
C ALA A 47 24.37 38.76 10.50
N ALA A 48 25.36 37.86 10.51
CA ALA A 48 26.19 37.56 11.68
C ALA A 48 27.42 38.48 11.83
N THR A 49 27.79 39.26 10.80
CA THR A 49 29.01 40.08 10.83
C THR A 49 28.83 41.55 11.28
N THR A 50 27.60 42.01 11.52
CA THR A 50 27.34 43.40 11.98
C THR A 50 26.89 43.54 13.44
N ALA A 51 26.85 42.45 14.22
CA ALA A 51 26.54 42.51 15.66
C ALA A 51 27.69 41.92 16.48
N SER A 52 28.81 42.66 16.54
CA SER A 52 29.77 42.46 17.62
C SER A 52 29.29 43.22 18.85
N SER A 53 29.15 42.51 19.96
CA SER A 53 29.08 42.94 21.38
C SER A 53 27.82 42.41 22.08
N ASP A 54 28.06 41.53 23.05
CA ASP A 54 27.19 41.06 24.13
C ASP A 54 26.11 40.00 23.85
N THR A 55 26.09 39.01 24.75
CA THR A 55 25.08 37.94 24.99
C THR A 55 25.17 36.64 24.16
N ALA A 56 26.10 35.77 24.56
CA ALA A 56 26.21 34.38 24.13
C ALA A 56 25.11 33.42 24.69
N VAL A 57 23.88 33.87 24.93
CA VAL A 57 22.81 33.05 25.54
C VAL A 57 21.60 32.81 24.61
N THR A 58 21.51 33.49 23.46
CA THR A 58 20.31 33.46 22.59
C THR A 58 20.41 32.54 21.35
N ASN A 59 21.60 32.07 20.98
CA ASN A 59 21.78 31.25 19.77
C ASN A 59 21.21 29.82 19.88
N SER A 60 21.11 29.27 21.10
CA SER A 60 20.53 27.94 21.31
C SER A 60 19.01 27.93 21.09
N ALA A 61 18.32 29.03 21.38
CA ALA A 61 16.87 29.14 21.18
C ALA A 61 16.52 29.30 19.69
N ALA A 62 17.24 30.12 18.94
CA ALA A 62 17.00 30.31 17.49
C ALA A 62 17.33 29.04 16.67
N ALA A 63 18.42 28.34 17.01
CA ALA A 63 18.75 27.05 16.41
C ALA A 63 17.72 25.97 16.78
N ALA A 64 17.28 25.90 18.04
CA ALA A 64 16.23 24.98 18.46
C ALA A 64 14.88 25.26 17.76
N VAL A 65 14.51 26.54 17.58
CA VAL A 65 13.30 26.95 16.85
C VAL A 65 13.40 26.62 15.36
N SER A 66 14.56 26.80 14.74
CA SER A 66 14.78 26.44 13.33
C SER A 66 14.76 24.92 13.09
N ILE A 67 15.38 24.14 13.98
CA ILE A 67 15.32 22.67 13.97
C ILE A 67 13.88 22.19 14.18
N SER A 68 13.17 22.78 15.14
CA SER A 68 11.78 22.48 15.44
C SER A 68 10.89 22.73 14.21
N ASN A 69 11.03 23.90 13.58
CA ASN A 69 10.28 24.26 12.37
C ASN A 69 10.62 23.33 11.19
N GLY A 70 11.90 22.96 10.99
CA GLY A 70 12.31 22.01 9.96
C GLY A 70 11.73 20.60 10.18
N VAL A 71 11.71 20.13 11.43
CA VAL A 71 11.10 18.85 11.82
C VAL A 71 9.59 18.87 11.58
N PHE A 72 8.89 19.94 11.95
CA PHE A 72 7.46 20.08 11.68
C PHE A 72 7.16 20.06 10.18
N VAL A 73 7.89 20.80 9.37
CA VAL A 73 7.71 20.82 7.90
C VAL A 73 7.89 19.42 7.31
N LEU A 74 8.90 18.67 7.76
CA LEU A 74 9.10 17.28 7.35
C LEU A 74 7.92 16.38 7.75
N ILE A 75 7.45 16.47 9.00
CA ILE A 75 6.32 15.69 9.49
C ILE A 75 5.04 16.02 8.72
N PHE A 76 4.73 17.30 8.51
CA PHE A 76 3.57 17.75 7.74
C PHE A 76 3.64 17.27 6.28
N SER A 77 4.83 17.31 5.66
CA SER A 77 5.03 16.78 4.31
C SER A 77 4.78 15.26 4.24
N ARG A 78 5.28 14.52 5.25
CA ARG A 78 5.05 13.08 5.37
C ARG A 78 3.57 12.74 5.59
N ILE A 79 2.89 13.48 6.47
CA ILE A 79 1.46 13.33 6.71
C ILE A 79 0.67 13.66 5.45
N GLY A 80 0.99 14.76 4.76
CA GLY A 80 0.36 15.13 3.49
C GLY A 80 0.54 14.06 2.40
N THR A 81 1.71 13.41 2.37
CA THR A 81 1.96 12.27 1.48
C THR A 81 1.05 11.09 1.80
N LEU A 82 0.87 10.73 3.06
CA LEU A 82 -0.06 9.66 3.45
C LEU A 82 -1.53 10.07 3.23
N LEU A 83 -1.88 11.34 3.48
CA LEU A 83 -3.23 11.85 3.30
C LEU A 83 -3.64 11.84 1.82
N SER A 84 -2.68 12.02 0.90
CA SER A 84 -2.91 11.88 -0.54
C SER A 84 -3.36 10.46 -0.96
N LEU A 85 -3.15 9.45 -0.12
CA LEU A 85 -3.61 8.09 -0.38
C LEU A 85 -5.09 7.90 -0.07
N LEU A 86 -5.74 8.80 0.70
CA LEU A 86 -7.18 8.72 0.96
C LEU A 86 -8.00 8.97 -0.31
N THR A 87 -7.47 9.75 -1.26
CA THR A 87 -8.14 10.01 -2.55
C THR A 87 -7.78 8.97 -3.62
N LEU A 88 -6.92 8.01 -3.30
CA LEU A 88 -6.51 6.95 -4.20
C LEU A 88 -7.52 5.81 -4.19
N ASN A 89 -7.84 5.27 -5.37
CA ASN A 89 -8.44 3.94 -5.46
C ASN A 89 -7.33 2.88 -5.57
N PRO A 90 -6.96 2.17 -4.48
CA PRO A 90 -5.88 1.19 -4.51
C PRO A 90 -6.20 -0.03 -5.39
N PHE A 91 -7.47 -0.25 -5.70
CA PHE A 91 -7.96 -1.41 -6.44
C PHE A 91 -8.09 -1.17 -7.95
N ALA A 92 -7.78 0.04 -8.43
CA ALA A 92 -7.96 0.42 -9.84
C ALA A 92 -7.16 -0.44 -10.84
N LYS A 93 -6.09 -1.10 -10.40
CA LYS A 93 -5.21 -1.93 -11.24
C LYS A 93 -5.28 -3.43 -10.94
N LEU A 94 -6.16 -3.85 -10.03
CA LEU A 94 -6.30 -5.26 -9.66
C LEU A 94 -7.12 -5.99 -10.72
N THR A 95 -6.62 -7.15 -11.13
CA THR A 95 -7.35 -8.10 -11.98
C THR A 95 -7.62 -9.39 -11.23
N SER A 96 -8.49 -10.24 -11.77
CA SER A 96 -8.75 -11.57 -11.20
C SER A 96 -7.50 -12.47 -11.20
N ASP A 97 -6.58 -12.24 -12.13
CA ASP A 97 -5.36 -13.04 -12.28
C ASP A 97 -4.39 -12.82 -11.11
N ASP A 98 -4.46 -11.66 -10.45
CA ASP A 98 -3.63 -11.37 -9.28
C ASP A 98 -4.01 -12.26 -8.08
N PHE A 99 -5.25 -12.75 -8.03
CA PHE A 99 -5.72 -13.69 -7.02
C PHE A 99 -5.47 -15.16 -7.38
N SER A 100 -5.21 -15.48 -8.65
CA SER A 100 -4.90 -16.84 -9.09
C SER A 100 -3.40 -17.15 -9.04
N SER A 101 -2.55 -16.12 -8.97
CA SER A 101 -1.11 -16.25 -8.81
C SER A 101 -0.68 -16.93 -7.51
N ASP A 102 0.53 -17.52 -7.51
CA ASP A 102 1.11 -18.15 -6.32
C ASP A 102 1.24 -17.14 -5.17
N THR A 103 0.73 -17.51 -3.99
CA THR A 103 0.76 -16.64 -2.82
C THR A 103 2.20 -16.37 -2.36
N PRO A 104 2.64 -15.10 -2.31
CA PRO A 104 3.95 -14.75 -1.76
C PRO A 104 4.07 -15.19 -0.30
N SER A 105 5.22 -15.76 0.09
CA SER A 105 5.47 -16.19 1.47
C SER A 105 5.26 -15.05 2.48
N TRP A 106 4.59 -15.34 3.59
CA TRP A 106 4.25 -14.35 4.62
C TRP A 106 5.47 -13.72 5.30
N THR A 107 6.41 -14.55 5.74
CA THR A 107 7.56 -14.08 6.52
C THR A 107 8.64 -13.46 5.64
N LEU A 108 8.98 -14.10 4.53
CA LEU A 108 10.14 -13.71 3.72
C LEU A 108 9.81 -12.66 2.65
N GLN A 109 8.63 -12.75 2.02
CA GLN A 109 8.26 -11.84 0.92
C GLN A 109 7.27 -10.75 1.33
N PHE A 110 6.23 -11.09 2.09
CA PHE A 110 5.22 -10.12 2.50
C PHE A 110 5.76 -9.18 3.57
N ILE A 111 6.17 -9.72 4.74
CA ILE A 111 6.81 -8.96 5.81
C ILE A 111 8.27 -8.63 5.43
N GLY A 112 9.06 -9.65 5.12
CA GLY A 112 10.47 -9.49 4.73
C GLY A 112 11.34 -8.81 5.79
N SER A 113 12.50 -8.28 5.36
CA SER A 113 13.44 -7.57 6.23
C SER A 113 13.12 -6.07 6.33
N PHE A 114 13.64 -5.41 7.36
CA PHE A 114 13.51 -3.95 7.55
C PHE A 114 14.03 -3.14 6.36
N ASP A 115 15.05 -3.63 5.66
CA ASP A 115 15.62 -2.98 4.46
C ASP A 115 14.64 -2.90 3.29
N SER A 116 13.58 -3.71 3.32
CA SER A 116 12.55 -3.73 2.28
C SER A 116 11.52 -2.59 2.45
N TYR A 117 11.60 -1.82 3.54
CA TYR A 117 10.74 -0.68 3.81
C TYR A 117 11.48 0.64 3.64
N SER A 118 10.79 1.66 3.12
CA SER A 118 11.24 3.06 3.21
C SER A 118 10.06 4.01 3.11
N PHE A 119 10.22 5.19 3.70
CA PHE A 119 9.24 6.26 3.57
C PHE A 119 9.21 6.76 2.10
N PRO A 120 8.03 6.94 1.47
CA PRO A 120 7.94 7.47 0.11
C PRO A 120 8.39 8.93 0.07
N SER A 121 9.21 9.28 -0.92
CA SER A 121 9.75 10.64 -1.12
C SER A 121 8.71 11.59 -1.70
N SER A 122 7.64 11.09 -2.34
CA SER A 122 6.57 11.90 -2.92
C SER A 122 5.22 11.18 -2.93
N PRO A 123 4.09 11.92 -3.02
CA PRO A 123 2.75 11.36 -3.22
C PRO A 123 2.64 10.45 -4.44
N SER A 124 3.26 10.81 -5.56
CA SER A 124 3.24 9.98 -6.78
C SER A 124 3.95 8.65 -6.58
N GLN A 125 5.10 8.65 -5.89
CA GLN A 125 5.82 7.43 -5.54
C GLN A 125 5.00 6.57 -4.58
N ALA A 126 4.37 7.16 -3.56
CA ALA A 126 3.51 6.43 -2.63
C ALA A 126 2.35 5.74 -3.35
N ARG A 127 1.67 6.45 -4.26
CA ARG A 127 0.59 5.90 -5.08
C ARG A 127 1.07 4.75 -5.96
N LEU A 128 2.22 4.87 -6.61
CA LEU A 128 2.78 3.81 -7.45
C LEU A 128 3.11 2.56 -6.62
N ARG A 129 3.74 2.76 -5.45
CA ARG A 129 4.00 1.68 -4.48
C ARG A 129 2.73 0.98 -4.04
N VAL A 130 1.67 1.73 -3.74
CA VAL A 130 0.39 1.13 -3.33
C VAL A 130 -0.15 0.21 -4.42
N HIS A 131 -0.28 0.68 -5.66
CA HIS A 131 -0.87 -0.16 -6.72
C HIS A 131 -0.08 -1.45 -6.98
N GLU A 132 1.24 -1.36 -7.08
CA GLU A 132 2.07 -2.52 -7.39
C GLU A 132 2.14 -3.51 -6.22
N ASN A 133 2.23 -3.01 -4.97
CA ASN A 133 2.26 -3.90 -3.82
C ASN A 133 0.87 -4.51 -3.52
N VAL A 134 -0.21 -3.76 -3.70
CA VAL A 134 -1.59 -4.29 -3.58
C VAL A 134 -1.82 -5.39 -4.59
N LYS A 135 -1.38 -5.20 -5.85
CA LYS A 135 -1.40 -6.23 -6.88
C LYS A 135 -0.59 -7.46 -6.47
N ARG A 136 0.68 -7.26 -6.14
CA ARG A 136 1.63 -8.33 -5.81
C ARG A 136 1.22 -9.17 -4.60
N TYR A 137 0.60 -8.56 -3.60
CA TYR A 137 0.24 -9.22 -2.34
C TYR A 137 -1.28 -9.34 -2.14
N ALA A 138 -2.07 -9.31 -3.23
CA ALA A 138 -3.53 -9.32 -3.18
C ALA A 138 -4.09 -10.43 -2.27
N ARG A 139 -3.60 -11.67 -2.42
CA ARG A 139 -3.99 -12.82 -1.59
C ARG A 139 -3.63 -12.66 -0.11
N ASN A 140 -2.45 -12.12 0.19
CA ASN A 140 -2.04 -11.88 1.59
C ASN A 140 -2.90 -10.80 2.25
N TYR A 141 -3.24 -9.74 1.52
CA TYR A 141 -4.18 -8.73 2.01
C TYR A 141 -5.59 -9.28 2.21
N ALA A 142 -6.07 -10.13 1.30
CA ALA A 142 -7.36 -10.81 1.46
C ALA A 142 -7.36 -11.71 2.71
N SER A 143 -6.28 -12.48 2.93
CA SER A 143 -6.13 -13.31 4.13
C SER A 143 -6.01 -12.49 5.41
N LEU A 144 -5.31 -11.34 5.40
CA LEU A 144 -5.29 -10.40 6.53
C LEU A 144 -6.69 -9.87 6.85
N PHE A 145 -7.46 -9.52 5.82
CA PHE A 145 -8.84 -9.08 6.00
C PHE A 145 -9.70 -10.16 6.65
N VAL A 146 -9.61 -11.41 6.17
CA VAL A 146 -10.32 -12.54 6.78
C VAL A 146 -9.88 -12.75 8.24
N LEU A 147 -8.59 -12.64 8.54
CA LEU A 147 -8.07 -12.77 9.90
C LEU A 147 -8.61 -11.68 10.83
N PHE A 148 -8.57 -10.41 10.39
CA PHE A 148 -9.13 -9.31 11.18
C PHE A 148 -10.64 -9.42 11.33
N PHE A 149 -11.34 -9.87 10.30
CA PHE A 149 -12.77 -10.14 10.38
C PHE A 149 -13.10 -11.24 11.38
N ALA A 150 -12.35 -12.35 11.36
CA ALA A 150 -12.49 -13.42 12.35
C ALA A 150 -12.20 -12.92 13.78
N CYS A 151 -11.17 -12.09 13.95
CA CYS A 151 -10.86 -11.46 15.23
C CYS A 151 -11.98 -10.51 15.71
N SER A 152 -12.52 -9.67 14.83
CA SER A 152 -13.63 -8.77 15.14
C SER A 152 -14.91 -9.54 15.49
N LEU A 153 -15.19 -10.65 14.81
CA LEU A 153 -16.29 -11.54 15.16
C LEU A 153 -16.08 -12.20 16.52
N TYR A 154 -14.87 -12.67 16.82
CA TYR A 154 -14.55 -13.28 18.11
C TYR A 154 -14.76 -12.30 19.28
N GLN A 155 -14.37 -11.04 19.11
CA GLN A 155 -14.60 -9.99 20.11
C GLN A 155 -16.08 -9.64 20.29
N LYS A 156 -16.93 -9.93 19.30
CA LYS A 156 -18.36 -9.64 19.29
C LYS A 156 -19.15 -10.95 19.22
N LEU A 157 -19.25 -11.66 20.34
CA LEU A 157 -19.90 -12.97 20.42
C LEU A 157 -21.33 -12.98 19.83
N PHE A 158 -22.11 -11.91 20.00
CA PHE A 158 -23.42 -11.77 19.37
C PHE A 158 -23.37 -11.70 17.84
N ALA A 159 -22.37 -11.02 17.27
CA ALA A 159 -22.18 -10.96 15.82
C ALA A 159 -21.77 -12.33 15.26
N LEU A 160 -20.94 -13.08 15.99
CA LEU A 160 -20.60 -14.46 15.64
C LEU A 160 -21.85 -15.35 15.64
N VAL A 161 -22.68 -15.29 16.68
CA VAL A 161 -23.95 -16.04 16.74
C VAL A 161 -24.87 -15.65 15.60
N GLY A 162 -24.97 -14.36 15.26
CA GLY A 162 -25.74 -13.87 14.13
C GLY A 162 -25.30 -14.45 12.80
N LEU A 163 -23.98 -14.45 12.55
CA LEU A 163 -23.42 -15.02 11.33
C LEU A 163 -23.67 -16.53 11.23
N ILE A 164 -23.46 -17.26 12.34
CA ILE A 164 -23.74 -18.71 12.41
C ILE A 164 -25.24 -18.98 12.18
N SER A 165 -26.13 -18.16 12.76
CA SER A 165 -27.58 -18.29 12.60
C SER A 165 -28.01 -18.07 11.14
N CYS A 166 -27.39 -17.11 10.44
CA CYS A 166 -27.62 -16.91 9.01
C CYS A 166 -27.17 -18.13 8.20
N LEU A 167 -25.98 -18.68 8.46
CA LEU A 167 -25.49 -19.88 7.77
C LEU A 167 -26.45 -21.06 8.00
N ALA A 168 -26.83 -21.29 9.25
CA ALA A 168 -27.79 -22.34 9.61
C ALA A 168 -29.15 -22.14 8.94
N LEU A 169 -29.64 -20.90 8.85
CA LEU A 169 -30.90 -20.57 8.16
C LEU A 169 -30.83 -20.98 6.68
N TRP A 170 -29.74 -20.67 5.99
CA TRP A 170 -29.55 -21.04 4.58
C TRP A 170 -29.37 -22.54 4.38
N ASP A 171 -28.68 -23.23 5.30
CA ASP A 171 -28.55 -24.70 5.26
C ASP A 171 -29.90 -25.38 5.46
N VAL A 172 -30.70 -24.94 6.44
CA VAL A 172 -32.07 -25.43 6.66
C VAL A 172 -32.94 -25.14 5.45
N LEU A 173 -32.83 -23.95 4.86
CA LEU A 173 -33.58 -23.61 3.65
C LEU A 173 -33.24 -24.53 2.49
N LYS A 174 -31.96 -24.87 2.31
CA LYS A 174 -31.50 -25.81 1.27
C LYS A 174 -32.06 -27.21 1.50
N LEU A 175 -31.94 -27.72 2.73
CA LEU A 175 -32.50 -29.02 3.14
C LEU A 175 -34.02 -29.09 2.92
N CYS A 176 -34.75 -28.03 3.29
CA CYS A 176 -36.18 -27.91 3.03
C CYS A 176 -36.48 -27.82 1.52
N GLY A 177 -35.66 -27.09 0.77
CA GLY A 177 -35.67 -27.02 -0.70
C GLY A 177 -35.72 -28.41 -1.34
N ASP A 178 -34.74 -29.22 -0.98
CA ASP A 178 -34.55 -30.57 -1.51
C ASP A 178 -35.69 -31.50 -1.07
N ARG A 179 -36.13 -31.41 0.20
CA ARG A 179 -37.18 -32.30 0.76
C ARG A 179 -38.58 -32.00 0.23
N TRP A 180 -38.93 -30.74 -0.01
CA TRP A 180 -40.27 -30.33 -0.47
C TRP A 180 -40.41 -30.26 -2.00
N GLY A 181 -39.36 -30.56 -2.77
CA GLY A 181 -39.41 -30.48 -4.22
C GLY A 181 -39.69 -29.07 -4.72
N LEU A 182 -39.16 -28.05 -4.03
CA LEU A 182 -39.44 -26.63 -4.29
C LEU A 182 -39.04 -26.18 -5.72
N GLU A 183 -38.23 -26.97 -6.43
CA GLU A 183 -37.91 -26.79 -7.85
C GLU A 183 -39.14 -26.87 -8.78
N GLN A 184 -40.17 -27.65 -8.40
CA GLN A 184 -41.39 -27.77 -9.19
C GLN A 184 -42.37 -26.60 -8.97
N ARG A 185 -42.10 -25.73 -7.98
CA ARG A 185 -42.99 -24.62 -7.57
C ARG A 185 -42.22 -23.29 -7.49
N PRO A 186 -41.94 -22.65 -8.64
CA PRO A 186 -41.04 -21.49 -8.72
C PRO A 186 -41.52 -20.30 -7.88
N VAL A 187 -42.83 -20.06 -7.79
CA VAL A 187 -43.41 -18.95 -7.01
C VAL A 187 -43.16 -19.13 -5.51
N ILE A 188 -43.33 -20.34 -4.98
CA ILE A 188 -43.12 -20.64 -3.56
C ILE A 188 -41.63 -20.56 -3.23
N LYS A 189 -40.77 -21.13 -4.09
CA LYS A 189 -39.31 -21.02 -3.97
C LYS A 189 -38.86 -19.55 -3.92
N GLN A 190 -39.34 -18.73 -4.84
CA GLN A 190 -39.01 -17.29 -4.89
C GLN A 190 -39.45 -16.55 -3.62
N SER A 191 -40.68 -16.82 -3.15
CA SER A 191 -41.21 -16.21 -1.93
C SER A 191 -40.40 -16.60 -0.69
N LEU A 192 -40.04 -17.88 -0.57
CA LEU A 192 -39.25 -18.40 0.56
C LEU A 192 -37.84 -17.80 0.58
N ILE A 193 -37.19 -17.67 -0.59
CA ILE A 193 -35.89 -16.99 -0.72
C ILE A 193 -36.00 -15.51 -0.29
N ARG A 194 -37.06 -14.80 -0.71
CA ARG A 194 -37.31 -13.40 -0.28
C ARG A 194 -37.48 -13.28 1.23
N ILE A 195 -38.24 -14.19 1.83
CA ILE A 195 -38.44 -14.23 3.30
C ILE A 195 -37.10 -14.53 4.00
N ALA A 196 -36.33 -15.50 3.51
CA ALA A 196 -35.02 -15.83 4.07
C ALA A 196 -34.00 -14.69 3.92
N GLN A 197 -34.03 -13.95 2.81
CA GLN A 197 -33.24 -12.74 2.62
C GLN A 197 -33.61 -11.66 3.65
N CYS A 198 -34.91 -11.43 3.87
CA CYS A 198 -35.39 -10.48 4.87
C CYS A 198 -34.96 -10.91 6.28
N ALA A 199 -35.16 -12.18 6.64
CA ALA A 199 -34.74 -12.73 7.92
C ALA A 199 -33.22 -12.61 8.11
N THR A 200 -32.42 -12.92 7.09
CA THR A 200 -30.95 -12.75 7.10
C THR A 200 -30.59 -11.28 7.38
N ALA A 201 -31.23 -10.32 6.70
CA ALA A 201 -30.96 -8.91 6.90
C ALA A 201 -31.29 -8.46 8.34
N VAL A 202 -32.43 -8.89 8.88
CA VAL A 202 -32.84 -8.60 10.27
C VAL A 202 -31.84 -9.20 11.27
N ILE A 203 -31.44 -10.46 11.09
CA ILE A 203 -30.46 -11.12 11.97
C ILE A 203 -29.13 -10.36 11.94
N LEU A 204 -28.59 -10.06 10.75
CA LEU A 204 -27.32 -9.34 10.60
C LEU A 204 -27.36 -7.94 11.22
N PHE A 205 -28.51 -7.25 11.13
CA PHE A 205 -28.72 -5.94 11.72
C PHE A 205 -28.78 -6.02 13.25
N CYS A 206 -29.65 -6.87 13.81
CA CYS A 206 -29.81 -7.02 15.26
C CYS A 206 -28.55 -7.51 15.96
N THR A 207 -27.75 -8.33 15.28
CA THR A 207 -26.50 -8.89 15.84
C THR A 207 -25.27 -8.00 15.63
N ASN A 208 -25.43 -6.82 15.03
CA ASN A 208 -24.36 -5.85 14.79
C ASN A 208 -23.17 -6.40 13.98
N VAL A 209 -23.40 -7.39 13.11
CA VAL A 209 -22.35 -7.94 12.22
C VAL A 209 -21.75 -6.85 11.33
N GLN A 210 -22.55 -5.85 10.97
CA GLN A 210 -22.12 -4.67 10.20
C GLN A 210 -20.98 -3.92 10.91
N MET A 211 -21.02 -3.78 12.23
CA MET A 211 -19.98 -3.09 13.00
C MET A 211 -18.68 -3.89 13.03
N ALA A 212 -18.77 -5.23 13.14
CA ALA A 212 -17.62 -6.11 13.08
C ALA A 212 -16.97 -6.06 11.68
N LEU A 213 -17.79 -6.10 10.63
CA LEU A 213 -17.34 -5.98 9.24
C LEU A 213 -16.67 -4.62 8.99
N PHE A 214 -17.29 -3.52 9.41
CA PHE A 214 -16.75 -2.17 9.24
C PHE A 214 -15.42 -2.01 9.98
N SER A 215 -15.33 -2.49 11.22
CA SER A 215 -14.09 -2.48 12.00
C SER A 215 -12.98 -3.27 11.30
N ALA A 216 -13.28 -4.49 10.84
CA ALA A 216 -12.32 -5.32 10.12
C ALA A 216 -11.87 -4.66 8.81
N LEU A 217 -12.80 -4.11 8.03
CA LEU A 217 -12.51 -3.39 6.79
C LEU A 217 -11.59 -2.18 7.06
N ALA A 218 -11.92 -1.35 8.06
CA ALA A 218 -11.16 -0.17 8.40
C ALA A 218 -9.71 -0.51 8.80
N VAL A 219 -9.54 -1.48 9.72
CA VAL A 219 -8.20 -1.92 10.17
C VAL A 219 -7.42 -2.54 9.02
N SER A 220 -8.05 -3.42 8.23
CA SER A 220 -7.42 -4.06 7.07
C SER A 220 -6.97 -3.03 6.03
N TYR A 221 -7.80 -2.04 5.76
CA TYR A 221 -7.51 -0.98 4.81
C TYR A 221 -6.31 -0.13 5.25
N VAL A 222 -6.29 0.30 6.52
CA VAL A 222 -5.17 1.07 7.08
C VAL A 222 -3.87 0.27 7.03
N VAL A 223 -3.89 -0.99 7.47
CA VAL A 223 -2.72 -1.88 7.43
C VAL A 223 -2.25 -2.08 5.99
N MET A 224 -3.18 -2.32 5.06
CA MET A 224 -2.86 -2.50 3.65
C MET A 224 -2.17 -1.27 3.06
N ILE A 225 -2.76 -0.08 3.22
CA ILE A 225 -2.25 1.17 2.66
C ILE A 225 -0.88 1.52 3.25
N LEU A 226 -0.70 1.37 4.56
CA LEU A 226 0.59 1.61 5.20
C LEU A 226 1.65 0.60 4.73
N HIS A 227 1.30 -0.69 4.73
CA HIS A 227 2.21 -1.73 4.25
C HIS A 227 2.61 -1.49 2.79
N ALA A 228 1.63 -1.23 1.91
CA ALA A 228 1.84 -1.08 0.48
C ALA A 228 2.62 0.20 0.12
N SER A 229 2.43 1.29 0.86
CA SER A 229 3.13 2.56 0.62
C SER A 229 4.58 2.55 1.11
N PHE A 230 4.86 1.89 2.24
CA PHE A 230 6.21 1.78 2.78
C PHE A 230 7.03 0.66 2.13
N ARG A 231 6.39 -0.36 1.56
CA ARG A 231 7.09 -1.43 0.87
C ARG A 231 7.77 -0.92 -0.40
N LYS A 232 9.09 -1.10 -0.49
CA LYS A 232 9.86 -0.75 -1.68
C LYS A 232 9.44 -1.62 -2.86
N LEU A 233 9.47 -1.03 -4.06
CA LEU A 233 9.35 -1.73 -5.33
C LEU A 233 10.69 -2.39 -5.63
N THR A 234 11.09 -3.37 -4.84
CA THR A 234 12.24 -4.17 -5.21
C THR A 234 11.79 -5.07 -6.37
N PRO A 235 12.54 -5.08 -7.50
CA PRO A 235 12.33 -6.09 -8.53
C PRO A 235 12.37 -7.43 -7.82
N SER A 236 11.37 -8.29 -8.05
CA SER A 236 11.51 -9.69 -7.66
C SER A 236 12.81 -10.16 -8.25
N LYS A 237 13.79 -10.50 -7.41
CA LYS A 237 15.02 -11.17 -7.85
C LYS A 237 14.51 -12.43 -8.54
N GLN A 238 14.43 -12.39 -9.87
CA GLN A 238 14.07 -13.53 -10.69
C GLN A 238 15.05 -14.60 -10.25
N SER A 239 14.56 -15.68 -9.65
CA SER A 239 15.39 -16.85 -9.43
C SER A 239 15.92 -17.18 -10.81
N THR A 240 17.20 -16.90 -11.04
CA THR A 240 17.93 -17.45 -12.16
C THR A 240 17.78 -18.95 -11.98
N SER A 241 16.83 -19.53 -12.71
CA SER A 241 16.68 -20.96 -12.87
C SER A 241 18.02 -21.43 -13.40
N LYS A 242 18.86 -21.94 -12.50
CA LYS A 242 20.13 -22.55 -12.84
C LYS A 242 19.83 -23.98 -13.30
N ASP A 243 18.98 -24.08 -14.32
CA ASP A 243 18.72 -25.30 -15.07
C ASP A 243 19.77 -25.41 -16.18
N GLY A 244 21.02 -25.60 -15.75
CA GLY A 244 22.18 -25.50 -16.62
C GLY A 244 23.37 -26.30 -16.10
N ASN A 245 23.14 -27.45 -15.45
CA ASN A 245 24.23 -28.39 -15.23
C ASN A 245 23.78 -29.85 -15.06
N ARG A 246 22.99 -30.36 -16.01
CA ARG A 246 22.68 -31.79 -16.09
C ARG A 246 22.81 -32.35 -17.51
N ARG A 247 23.90 -32.01 -18.21
CA ARG A 247 24.33 -32.70 -19.45
C ARG A 247 25.84 -32.60 -19.66
N VAL A 248 26.67 -33.21 -18.81
CA VAL A 248 27.97 -33.75 -19.26
C VAL A 248 28.32 -34.93 -18.36
N LEU A 249 28.87 -35.99 -18.96
CA LEU A 249 29.39 -37.24 -18.38
C LEU A 249 28.39 -38.41 -18.28
N ARG A 250 27.88 -38.80 -19.45
CA ARG A 250 27.80 -40.22 -19.82
C ARG A 250 28.50 -40.37 -21.18
N SER A 251 29.78 -40.75 -21.14
CA SER A 251 30.50 -41.41 -22.23
C SER A 251 31.64 -42.20 -21.61
#